data_AF-A0A672PLG4-F1
#
_entry.id   AF-A0A672PLG4-F1
#
_cell.length_a   1.000
_cell.length_b   1.000
_cell.length_c   1.000
_cell.angle_alpha   90.00
_cell.angle_beta   90.00
_cell.angle_gamma   90.00
#
_symmetry.space_group_name_H-M   'P 1'
#
loop_
_entity.id
_entity.type
_entity.pdbx_description
1 polymer ?
#
loop_
_entity_poly.entity_id
_entity_poly.type
_entity_poly.pdbx_seq_one_letter_code
_entity_poly.pdbx_strand_id
1 'polypeptide(L)'
;MVFEDKMITNGEPEEEEEEEEEEEQDMVDPLETVREKCEQTEHCVHTRERLEACETRIGSRSETTEECTEELFDFLHARDHCVSADAQPNLWMLDVSDC
;
A
#
# COMPACT_ATOMS: atom_id res chain seq x y z
N MET A 1 -26.35 40.48 0.88
CA MET A 1 -25.14 41.14 1.41
C MET A 1 -25.50 41.77 2.74
N VAL A 2 -25.10 41.15 3.85
CA VAL A 2 -24.69 41.83 5.10
C VAL A 2 -23.67 40.87 5.72
N PHE A 3 -22.40 41.14 5.46
CA PHE A 3 -21.29 40.75 6.32
C PHE A 3 -21.28 41.69 7.54
N GLU A 4 -20.42 41.37 8.51
CA GLU A 4 -20.14 42.06 9.79
C GLU A 4 -20.99 41.51 10.95
N ASP A 5 -20.45 41.13 12.09
CA ASP A 5 -19.08 41.08 12.57
C ASP A 5 -19.15 40.33 13.90
N LYS A 6 -18.41 39.23 14.05
CA LYS A 6 -18.15 38.68 15.38
C LYS A 6 -16.84 37.92 15.42
N MET A 7 -15.77 38.70 15.52
CA MET A 7 -14.52 38.22 16.10
C MET A 7 -14.79 37.78 17.55
N ILE A 8 -14.54 36.51 17.85
CA ILE A 8 -14.15 36.06 19.20
C ILE A 8 -12.89 35.22 19.00
N THR A 9 -11.78 35.76 19.47
CA THR A 9 -10.51 35.07 19.66
C THR A 9 -10.60 34.21 20.92
N ASN A 10 -10.38 32.89 20.80
CA ASN A 10 -10.00 31.90 21.82
C ASN A 10 -9.61 30.66 20.97
N GLY A 11 -8.34 30.35 20.72
CA GLY A 11 -7.47 29.60 21.64
C GLY A 11 -7.86 28.11 21.61
N GLU A 12 -7.08 27.29 20.89
CA GLU A 12 -7.25 25.85 20.58
C GLU A 12 -8.49 25.45 19.73
N PRO A 13 -8.28 25.23 18.42
CA PRO A 13 -8.76 24.00 17.77
C PRO A 13 -7.65 23.21 17.05
N GLU A 14 -6.46 23.79 16.87
CA GLU A 14 -5.37 23.13 16.15
C GLU A 14 -4.67 22.06 17.00
N GLU A 15 -4.53 22.24 18.33
CA GLU A 15 -3.87 21.25 19.21
C GLU A 15 -4.72 19.98 19.42
N GLU A 16 -6.06 20.09 19.48
CA GLU A 16 -6.93 18.90 19.57
C GLU A 16 -6.98 18.14 18.23
N GLU A 17 -6.96 18.83 17.09
CA GLU A 17 -6.86 18.19 15.76
C GLU A 17 -5.48 17.54 15.55
N GLU A 18 -4.38 18.18 16.00
CA GLU A 18 -3.04 17.60 15.95
C GLU A 18 -2.91 16.36 16.87
N GLU A 19 -3.50 16.37 18.08
CA GLU A 19 -3.50 15.20 18.97
C GLU A 19 -4.33 14.03 18.39
N GLU A 20 -5.48 14.29 17.76
CA GLU A 20 -6.26 13.24 17.07
C GLU A 20 -5.50 12.64 15.87
N GLU A 21 -4.79 13.46 15.07
CA GLU A 21 -3.95 12.97 13.96
C GLU A 21 -2.74 12.15 14.45
N GLU A 22 -2.16 12.47 15.62
CA GLU A 22 -1.11 11.66 16.25
C GLU A 22 -1.63 10.30 16.75
N GLU A 23 -2.84 10.24 17.30
CA GLU A 23 -3.45 8.97 17.76
C GLU A 23 -3.82 8.02 16.60
N GLU A 24 -4.24 8.54 15.44
CA GLU A 24 -4.54 7.71 14.25
C GLU A 24 -3.28 7.10 13.62
N GLN A 25 -2.12 7.77 13.72
CA GLN A 25 -0.86 7.26 13.16
C GLN A 25 -0.32 6.01 13.90
N ASP A 26 -0.72 5.76 15.15
CA ASP A 26 -0.33 4.56 15.90
C ASP A 26 -1.24 3.35 15.58
N MET A 27 -2.35 3.54 14.85
CA MET A 27 -3.23 2.46 14.47
C MET A 27 -2.67 1.68 13.26
N VAL A 28 -1.98 0.58 13.53
CA VAL A 28 -1.42 -0.31 12.49
C VAL A 28 -2.52 -1.12 11.80
N ASP A 29 -2.63 -1.01 10.47
CA ASP A 29 -3.52 -1.86 9.66
C ASP A 29 -3.02 -3.33 9.68
N PRO A 30 -3.83 -4.28 10.19
CA PRO A 30 -3.51 -5.70 10.13
C PRO A 30 -3.25 -6.21 8.70
N LEU A 31 -3.80 -5.56 7.68
CA LEU A 31 -3.56 -5.91 6.27
C LEU A 31 -2.13 -5.57 5.83
N GLU A 32 -1.59 -4.43 6.27
CA GLU A 32 -0.23 -4.01 5.93
C GLU A 32 0.81 -4.99 6.51
N THR A 33 0.59 -5.46 7.74
CA THR A 33 1.46 -6.48 8.35
C THR A 33 1.43 -7.82 7.60
N VAL A 34 0.31 -8.19 6.98
CA VAL A 34 0.22 -9.41 6.14
C VAL A 34 0.89 -9.18 4.79
N ARG A 35 0.71 -7.99 4.18
CA ARG A 35 1.37 -7.62 2.92
C ARG A 35 2.88 -7.65 3.06
N GLU A 36 3.44 -7.04 4.11
CA GLU A 36 4.89 -7.05 4.37
C GLU A 36 5.45 -8.47 4.50
N LYS A 37 4.70 -9.39 5.14
CA LYS A 37 5.10 -10.81 5.23
C LYS A 37 5.05 -11.48 3.86
N CYS A 38 4.00 -11.23 3.09
CA CYS A 38 3.82 -11.81 1.76
C CYS A 38 4.87 -11.31 0.76
N GLU A 39 5.29 -10.06 0.88
CA GLU A 39 6.35 -9.46 0.05
C GLU A 39 7.72 -10.11 0.25
N GLN A 40 7.96 -10.75 1.39
CA GLN A 40 9.21 -11.47 1.69
C GLN A 40 9.25 -12.89 1.11
N THR A 41 8.16 -13.38 0.51
CA THR A 41 8.12 -14.70 -0.13
C THR A 41 8.90 -14.70 -1.44
N GLU A 42 9.52 -15.82 -1.80
CA GLU A 42 10.45 -15.91 -2.96
C GLU A 42 9.79 -15.45 -4.26
N HIS A 43 8.57 -15.91 -4.56
CA HIS A 43 7.87 -15.52 -5.79
C HIS A 43 7.41 -14.05 -5.80
N CYS A 44 7.02 -13.49 -4.64
CA CYS A 44 6.70 -12.06 -4.54
C CYS A 44 7.96 -11.19 -4.69
N VAL A 45 9.09 -11.61 -4.11
CA VAL A 45 10.39 -10.91 -4.29
C VAL A 45 10.79 -10.91 -5.76
N HIS A 46 10.71 -12.04 -6.45
CA HIS A 46 11.10 -12.13 -7.86
C HIS A 46 10.21 -11.28 -8.78
N THR A 47 8.88 -11.32 -8.57
CA THR A 47 7.95 -10.49 -9.35
C THR A 47 8.11 -9.00 -9.06
N ARG A 48 8.40 -8.63 -7.80
CA ARG A 48 8.78 -7.25 -7.41
C ARG A 48 10.06 -6.78 -8.09
N GLU A 49 11.11 -7.60 -8.11
CA GLU A 49 12.37 -7.25 -8.80
C GLU A 49 12.15 -6.99 -10.30
N ARG A 50 11.26 -7.76 -10.96
CA ARG A 50 10.88 -7.52 -12.35
C ARG A 50 10.15 -6.20 -12.54
N LEU A 51 9.24 -5.86 -11.63
CA LEU A 51 8.55 -4.57 -11.62
C LEU A 51 9.54 -3.41 -11.47
N GLU A 52 10.41 -3.45 -10.46
CA GLU A 52 11.44 -2.43 -10.21
C GLU A 52 12.40 -2.27 -11.42
N ALA A 53 12.73 -3.37 -12.09
CA ALA A 53 13.55 -3.34 -13.30
C ALA A 53 12.82 -2.66 -14.48
N CYS A 54 11.51 -2.88 -14.62
CA CYS A 54 10.69 -2.18 -15.60
C CYS A 54 10.58 -0.69 -15.26
N GLU A 55 10.32 -0.34 -14.00
CA GLU A 55 10.22 1.05 -13.55
C GLU A 55 11.53 1.82 -13.79
N THR A 56 12.68 1.18 -13.50
CA THR A 56 14.00 1.76 -13.80
C THR A 56 14.19 1.97 -15.30
N ARG A 57 13.73 1.03 -16.13
CA ARG A 57 13.79 1.14 -17.60
C ARG A 57 12.91 2.29 -18.11
N ILE A 58 11.70 2.46 -17.59
CA ILE A 58 10.81 3.57 -17.96
C ILE A 58 11.35 4.90 -17.44
N GLY A 59 11.80 4.97 -16.19
CA GLY A 59 12.31 6.20 -15.57
C GLY A 59 13.59 6.73 -16.23
N SER A 60 14.38 5.86 -16.86
CA SER A 60 15.57 6.26 -17.62
C SER A 60 15.27 6.77 -19.04
N ARG A 61 14.02 6.64 -19.52
CA ARG A 61 13.62 7.05 -20.88
C ARG A 61 12.83 8.35 -20.82
N SER A 62 13.24 9.34 -21.62
CA SER A 62 12.57 10.64 -21.68
C SER A 62 11.19 10.58 -22.36
N GLU A 63 11.02 9.66 -23.31
CA GLU A 63 9.75 9.38 -24.00
C GLU A 63 9.67 7.88 -24.26
N THR A 64 8.67 7.22 -23.68
CA THR A 64 8.41 5.78 -23.87
C THR A 64 6.90 5.53 -23.88
N THR A 65 6.46 4.56 -24.67
CA THR A 65 5.07 4.06 -24.71
C THR A 65 4.90 2.76 -23.93
N GLU A 66 5.97 2.35 -23.25
CA GLU A 66 6.03 1.16 -22.43
C GLU A 66 5.39 1.45 -21.07
N GLU A 67 4.65 0.48 -20.52
CA GLU A 67 4.02 0.53 -19.20
C GLU A 67 4.38 -0.73 -18.43
N CYS A 68 4.59 -0.62 -17.11
CA CYS A 68 4.89 -1.78 -16.23
C CYS A 68 3.63 -2.45 -15.67
N THR A 69 2.50 -2.35 -16.37
CA THR A 69 1.22 -2.86 -15.89
C THR A 69 1.19 -4.38 -15.85
N GLU A 70 1.88 -5.05 -16.77
CA GLU A 70 2.06 -6.51 -16.77
C GLU A 70 2.81 -6.96 -15.52
N GLU A 71 3.98 -6.40 -15.26
CA GLU A 71 4.80 -6.73 -14.08
C GLU A 71 4.09 -6.38 -12.77
N LEU A 72 3.29 -5.31 -12.76
CA LEU A 72 2.47 -4.95 -11.61
C LEU A 72 1.39 -6.01 -11.35
N PHE A 73 0.69 -6.48 -12.39
CA PHE A 73 -0.31 -7.54 -12.22
C PHE A 73 0.31 -8.88 -11.80
N ASP A 74 1.50 -9.22 -12.30
CA ASP A 74 2.26 -10.40 -11.84
C ASP A 74 2.55 -10.33 -10.34
N PHE A 75 3.05 -9.17 -9.86
CA PHE A 75 3.33 -8.95 -8.43
C PHE A 75 2.06 -8.99 -7.57
N LEU A 76 1.00 -8.31 -8.01
CA LEU A 76 -0.28 -8.30 -7.30
C LEU A 76 -0.89 -9.70 -7.23
N HIS A 77 -0.79 -10.48 -8.30
CA HIS A 77 -1.28 -11.86 -8.33
C HIS A 77 -0.56 -12.73 -7.28
N ALA A 78 0.77 -12.64 -7.21
CA ALA A 78 1.58 -13.36 -6.24
C ALA A 78 1.25 -12.95 -4.79
N ARG A 79 1.16 -11.64 -4.54
CA ARG A 79 0.86 -11.09 -3.21
C ARG A 79 -0.54 -11.44 -2.74
N ASP A 80 -1.55 -11.25 -3.60
CA ASP A 80 -2.94 -11.48 -3.24
C ASP A 80 -3.23 -12.97 -3.02
N HIS A 81 -2.50 -13.85 -3.71
CA HIS A 81 -2.50 -15.28 -3.44
C HIS A 81 -2.02 -15.57 -2.00
N CYS A 82 -0.89 -15.00 -1.59
CA CYS A 82 -0.36 -15.14 -0.22
C CYS A 82 -1.30 -14.53 0.84
N VAL A 83 -1.82 -13.32 0.62
CA VAL A 83 -2.72 -12.63 1.57
C VAL A 83 -4.02 -13.44 1.76
N SER A 84 -4.54 -14.03 0.68
CA SER A 84 -5.74 -14.87 0.73
C SER A 84 -5.52 -16.17 1.53
N ALA A 85 -4.31 -16.71 1.52
CA ALA A 85 -3.92 -17.87 2.31
C ALA A 85 -3.83 -17.54 3.81
N ASP A 86 -3.25 -16.39 4.17
CA ASP A 86 -3.13 -15.95 5.58
C ASP A 86 -4.50 -15.60 6.18
N ALA A 87 -5.39 -15.01 5.37
CA ALA A 87 -6.75 -14.67 5.79
C ALA A 87 -7.66 -15.89 5.99
N GLN A 88 -7.40 -17.02 5.32
CA GLN A 88 -8.25 -18.23 5.35
C GLN A 88 -7.42 -19.53 5.35
N PRO A 89 -6.79 -19.92 6.47
CA PRO A 89 -5.79 -21.01 6.53
C PRO A 89 -6.31 -22.41 6.13
N ASN A 90 -7.64 -22.61 6.05
CA ASN A 90 -8.26 -23.91 5.79
C ASN A 90 -8.73 -24.12 4.34
N LEU A 91 -8.60 -23.14 3.45
CA LEU A 91 -9.08 -23.23 2.06
C LEU A 91 -7.98 -23.62 1.04
N TRP A 92 -6.69 -23.54 1.41
CA TRP A 92 -5.59 -23.43 0.43
C TRP A 92 -4.51 -24.51 0.51
N MET A 93 -4.82 -25.70 1.04
CA MET A 93 -3.86 -26.82 1.14
C MET A 93 -3.36 -27.36 -0.22
N LEU A 94 -3.77 -26.76 -1.35
CA LEU A 94 -3.44 -27.17 -2.72
C LEU A 94 -2.54 -26.19 -3.50
N ASP A 95 -2.35 -24.95 -3.04
CA ASP A 95 -1.64 -23.92 -3.83
C ASP A 95 -0.40 -23.32 -3.13
N VAL A 96 -0.07 -23.75 -1.90
CA VAL A 96 1.19 -23.36 -1.19
C VAL A 96 2.46 -23.86 -1.90
N SER A 97 2.32 -24.67 -2.96
CA SER A 97 3.43 -25.05 -3.85
C SER A 97 3.64 -24.09 -5.03
N ASP A 98 2.79 -23.09 -5.21
CA ASP A 98 2.88 -22.06 -6.27
C ASP A 98 2.91 -20.63 -5.69
N CYS A 99 3.44 -20.49 -4.46
CA CYS A 99 4.19 -19.31 -4.03
C CYS A 99 5.69 -19.63 -4.01
#